data_AF-A0A151RI03-F1
#
_entry.id   AF-A0A151RI03-F1
#
_cell.length_a   1.000
_cell.length_b   1.000
_cell.length_c   1.000
_cell.angle_alpha   90.00
_cell.angle_beta   90.00
_cell.angle_gamma   90.00
#
_symmetry.space_group_name_H-M   'P 1'
#
loop_
_entity.id
_entity.type
_entity.pdbx_description
1 polymer ?
#
loop_
_entity_poly.entity_id
_entity_poly.type
_entity_poly.pdbx_seq_one_letter_code
_entity_poly.pdbx_strand_id
1 'polypeptide(L)'
;MHLKLGEVSTIVVSSPECAKEVLKTHDLIFASRPHLLAAEIMDYNFKGIAFTPYGDYWRQMKKIMTLELLSSKRIQSFHPIREEVLTDFIKWIATKEGSPVNITKEVTSTVFALTARIALGNNCRHHQKLVSVVKEAAKVAGGFDLGDLFPSAEWLRHLSGLRPKLEKLHQRANQISQDIIDERREAKSSATDSLDILLDVLMKPELCLSDESIKAVIWDIFGGGSDTSSSIITWAMTEMIRNPRTMEKVQEVREVFDKEGKPNESGMKNLKYLKSVVSETLRLLHPPAPLLIPRLCGQACEIKGYDIPMKSKVIVNAWAIARDPNVWPEAERFCPERFIESSIDYKGNNLEFIPFGAGRRMCPGYTFGLSNVEYALALLMYHFDWKLPNGMKNEDLDITETFGITADTGGSLYPWPTPEQIQDAILWPGDSPTFSGGGSGDAQPHDGEQVMDSKGEQVDEREDNDEEGEDEGSLSPTF
;
A
#
# COMPACT_ATOMS: atom_id res chain seq x y z
N MET A 1 -19.65 18.01 -13.67
CA MET A 1 -18.89 19.20 -14.12
C MET A 1 -18.15 18.85 -15.40
N HIS A 2 -18.07 19.76 -16.38
CA HIS A 2 -17.27 19.58 -17.60
C HIS A 2 -16.09 20.55 -17.58
N LEU A 3 -14.88 20.03 -17.83
CA LEU A 3 -13.63 20.75 -17.87
C LEU A 3 -12.92 20.40 -19.18
N LYS A 4 -12.37 21.40 -19.87
CA LYS A 4 -11.53 21.17 -21.04
C LYS A 4 -10.07 21.36 -20.65
N LEU A 5 -9.35 20.25 -20.48
CA LEU A 5 -7.94 20.25 -20.09
C LEU A 5 -7.09 20.09 -21.35
N GLY A 6 -6.60 21.21 -21.89
CA GLY A 6 -5.97 21.25 -23.21
C GLY A 6 -6.96 20.87 -24.31
N GLU A 7 -6.68 19.79 -25.03
CA GLU A 7 -7.57 19.21 -26.04
C GLU A 7 -8.57 18.21 -25.45
N VAL A 8 -8.31 17.71 -24.23
CA VAL A 8 -9.07 16.59 -23.65
C VAL A 8 -10.34 17.09 -22.94
N SER A 9 -11.49 16.67 -23.47
CA SER A 9 -12.79 16.83 -22.80
C SER A 9 -12.83 15.94 -21.55
N THR A 10 -12.90 16.57 -20.37
CA THR A 10 -12.87 15.90 -19.07
C THR A 10 -14.17 16.14 -18.31
N ILE A 11 -14.81 15.07 -17.85
CA ILE A 11 -16.06 15.11 -17.09
C ILE A 11 -15.75 14.64 -15.68
N VAL A 12 -16.10 15.46 -14.69
CA VAL A 12 -15.97 15.14 -13.28
C VAL A 12 -17.34 14.79 -12.71
N VAL A 13 -17.43 13.58 -12.17
CA VAL A 13 -18.63 13.00 -11.55
C VAL A 13 -18.46 13.06 -10.04
N SER A 14 -19.39 13.74 -9.35
CA SER A 14 -19.27 14.05 -7.92
C SER A 14 -20.55 13.78 -7.13
N SER A 15 -21.54 13.08 -7.71
CA SER A 15 -22.76 12.66 -7.00
C SER A 15 -22.96 11.14 -7.11
N PRO A 16 -23.56 10.48 -6.10
CA PRO A 16 -23.82 9.04 -6.14
C PRO A 16 -24.64 8.60 -7.35
N GLU A 17 -25.62 9.39 -7.77
CA GLU A 17 -26.50 9.03 -8.88
C GLU A 17 -25.75 9.08 -10.21
N CYS A 18 -24.94 10.12 -10.43
CA CYS A 18 -24.11 10.21 -11.64
C CYS A 18 -23.01 9.12 -11.62
N ALA A 19 -22.47 8.79 -10.45
CA ALA A 19 -21.53 7.68 -10.30
C ALA A 19 -22.21 6.34 -10.62
N LYS A 20 -23.47 6.14 -10.26
CA LYS A 20 -24.27 4.96 -10.62
C LYS A 20 -24.42 4.81 -12.14
N GLU A 21 -24.72 5.90 -12.84
CA GLU A 21 -24.82 5.87 -14.30
C GLU A 21 -23.50 5.46 -14.96
N VAL A 22 -22.38 6.04 -14.51
CA VAL A 22 -21.05 5.73 -15.09
C VAL A 22 -20.54 4.34 -14.72
N LEU A 23 -20.68 3.94 -13.45
CA LEU A 23 -20.02 2.75 -12.91
C LEU A 23 -20.91 1.49 -12.92
N LYS A 24 -22.22 1.62 -13.10
CA LYS A 24 -23.15 0.49 -13.20
C LYS A 24 -23.95 0.49 -14.49
N THR A 25 -24.73 1.52 -14.78
CA THR A 25 -25.65 1.52 -15.94
C THR A 25 -24.87 1.44 -17.26
N HIS A 26 -23.87 2.30 -17.41
CA HIS A 26 -23.02 2.42 -18.59
C HIS A 26 -21.60 1.89 -18.37
N ASP A 27 -21.42 0.96 -17.41
CA ASP A 27 -20.12 0.45 -16.99
C ASP A 27 -19.24 -0.02 -18.17
N LEU A 28 -19.84 -0.71 -19.15
CA LEU A 28 -19.10 -1.17 -20.33
C LEU A 28 -18.58 -0.02 -21.20
N ILE A 29 -19.36 1.06 -21.35
CA ILE A 29 -19.00 2.24 -22.14
C ILE A 29 -17.81 2.95 -21.49
N PHE A 30 -17.78 2.99 -20.16
CA PHE A 30 -16.72 3.63 -19.37
C PHE A 30 -15.71 2.62 -18.82
N ALA A 31 -15.61 1.43 -19.40
CA ALA A 31 -14.69 0.40 -18.90
C ALA A 31 -13.24 0.61 -19.35
N SER A 32 -12.99 1.42 -20.39
CA SER A 32 -11.63 1.63 -20.90
C SER A 32 -10.87 2.73 -20.14
N ARG A 33 -9.57 2.85 -20.38
CA ARG A 33 -8.66 3.83 -19.76
C ARG A 33 -8.14 4.81 -20.80
N PRO A 34 -7.90 6.08 -20.43
CA PRO A 34 -7.20 7.01 -21.31
C PRO A 34 -5.74 6.57 -21.48
N HIS A 35 -5.14 6.94 -22.60
CA HIS A 35 -3.73 6.74 -22.84
C HIS A 35 -2.92 7.69 -21.94
N LEU A 36 -1.98 7.14 -21.18
CA LEU A 36 -1.06 7.89 -20.31
C LEU A 36 0.36 7.44 -20.62
N LEU A 37 1.26 8.37 -20.91
CA LEU A 37 2.65 8.05 -21.26
C LEU A 37 3.38 7.30 -20.14
N ALA A 38 3.15 7.70 -18.89
CA ALA A 38 3.72 7.04 -17.72
C ALA A 38 3.29 5.57 -17.62
N ALA A 39 2.02 5.28 -17.87
CA ALA A 39 1.51 3.91 -17.86
C ALA A 39 2.01 3.12 -19.08
N GLU A 40 2.07 3.71 -20.26
CA GLU A 40 2.62 3.06 -21.46
C GLU A 40 4.04 2.54 -21.21
N ILE A 41 4.91 3.37 -20.64
CA ILE A 41 6.31 3.04 -20.39
C ILE A 41 6.45 2.09 -19.20
N MET A 42 5.88 2.45 -18.04
CA MET A 42 6.10 1.67 -16.81
C MET A 42 5.37 0.32 -16.81
N ASP A 43 4.22 0.23 -17.46
CA ASP A 43 3.37 -0.97 -17.49
C ASP A 43 3.60 -1.84 -18.74
N TYR A 44 4.82 -1.80 -19.30
CA TYR A 44 5.23 -2.63 -20.45
C TYR A 44 4.25 -2.56 -21.64
N ASN A 45 3.88 -1.35 -22.05
CA ASN A 45 2.86 -1.09 -23.06
C ASN A 45 1.48 -1.64 -22.67
N PHE A 46 1.02 -1.28 -21.46
CA PHE A 46 -0.30 -1.62 -20.91
C PHE A 46 -0.56 -3.12 -20.68
N LYS A 47 0.48 -3.89 -20.34
CA LYS A 47 0.40 -5.32 -20.03
C LYS A 47 0.05 -5.63 -18.56
N GLY A 48 -0.24 -4.63 -17.75
CA GLY A 48 -0.75 -4.81 -16.39
C GLY A 48 -2.26 -5.01 -16.36
N ILE A 49 -2.90 -4.39 -15.37
CA ILE A 49 -4.34 -4.48 -15.10
C ILE A 49 -4.96 -3.10 -14.89
N ALA A 50 -4.25 -2.19 -14.21
CA ALA A 50 -4.78 -0.90 -13.81
C ALA A 50 -5.09 0.00 -15.01
N PHE A 51 -4.15 0.11 -15.94
CA PHE A 51 -4.19 1.03 -17.10
C PHE A 51 -4.52 0.34 -18.43
N THR A 52 -4.53 -0.99 -18.48
CA THR A 52 -4.85 -1.75 -19.69
C THR A 52 -6.22 -1.40 -20.27
N PRO A 53 -6.31 -1.13 -21.59
CA PRO A 53 -7.59 -0.92 -22.27
C PRO A 53 -8.56 -2.09 -22.07
N TYR A 54 -9.86 -1.81 -22.10
CA TYR A 54 -10.85 -2.87 -21.91
C TYR A 54 -10.88 -3.82 -23.12
N GLY A 55 -10.71 -5.12 -22.88
CA GLY A 55 -10.67 -6.15 -23.93
C GLY A 55 -10.56 -7.55 -23.34
N ASP A 56 -10.39 -8.56 -24.19
CA ASP A 56 -10.22 -9.97 -23.77
C ASP A 56 -9.03 -10.16 -22.86
N TYR A 57 -7.89 -9.56 -23.21
CA TYR A 57 -6.68 -9.60 -22.40
C TYR A 57 -6.92 -9.06 -20.98
N TRP A 58 -7.48 -7.85 -20.85
CA TRP A 58 -7.80 -7.29 -19.52
C TRP A 58 -8.77 -8.18 -18.73
N ARG A 59 -9.78 -8.77 -19.38
CA ARG A 59 -10.72 -9.70 -18.71
C ARG A 59 -9.98 -10.93 -18.17
N GLN A 60 -9.06 -11.49 -18.95
CA GLN A 60 -8.22 -12.62 -18.54
C GLN A 60 -7.33 -12.22 -17.35
N MET A 61 -6.61 -11.10 -17.44
CA MET A 61 -5.73 -10.62 -16.36
C MET A 61 -6.52 -10.32 -15.08
N LYS A 62 -7.69 -9.68 -15.19
CA LYS A 62 -8.60 -9.45 -14.05
C LYS A 62 -9.04 -10.77 -13.41
N LYS A 63 -9.38 -11.78 -14.22
CA LYS A 63 -9.76 -13.11 -13.74
C LYS A 63 -8.61 -13.78 -12.96
N ILE A 64 -7.40 -13.79 -13.53
CA ILE A 64 -6.19 -14.32 -12.88
C ILE A 64 -5.96 -13.62 -11.54
N MET A 65 -6.03 -12.29 -11.52
CA MET A 65 -5.87 -11.51 -10.30
C MET A 65 -6.88 -11.91 -9.22
N THR A 66 -8.16 -11.99 -9.56
CA THR A 66 -9.23 -12.23 -8.56
C THR A 66 -9.34 -13.69 -8.12
N LEU A 67 -9.03 -14.66 -8.99
CA LEU A 67 -9.25 -16.08 -8.71
C LEU A 67 -7.98 -16.81 -8.27
N GLU A 68 -6.83 -16.46 -8.84
CA GLU A 68 -5.58 -17.18 -8.59
C GLU A 68 -4.71 -16.45 -7.56
N LEU A 69 -4.51 -15.14 -7.75
CA LEU A 69 -3.57 -14.33 -6.97
C LEU A 69 -4.17 -13.81 -5.66
N LEU A 70 -5.35 -13.19 -5.72
CA LEU A 70 -5.98 -12.49 -4.59
C LEU A 70 -7.34 -13.12 -4.21
N SER A 71 -7.48 -14.44 -4.40
CA SER A 71 -8.65 -15.15 -3.88
C SER A 71 -8.62 -15.22 -2.35
N SER A 72 -9.80 -15.34 -1.73
CA SER A 72 -9.91 -15.40 -0.26
C SER A 72 -9.04 -16.51 0.35
N LYS A 73 -8.95 -17.67 -0.32
CA LYS A 73 -8.08 -18.77 0.11
C LYS A 73 -6.60 -18.39 0.11
N ARG A 74 -6.15 -17.65 -0.91
CA ARG A 74 -4.75 -17.21 -1.04
C ARG A 74 -4.42 -16.11 -0.03
N ILE A 75 -5.34 -15.17 0.17
CA ILE A 75 -5.17 -14.10 1.16
C ILE A 75 -5.03 -14.67 2.58
N GLN A 76 -5.76 -15.75 2.89
CA GLN A 76 -5.63 -16.50 4.14
C GLN A 76 -4.30 -17.25 4.23
N SER A 77 -3.79 -17.84 3.13
CA SER A 77 -2.48 -18.52 3.17
C SER A 77 -1.32 -17.56 3.42
N PHE A 78 -1.49 -16.25 3.19
CA PHE A 78 -0.50 -15.23 3.54
C PHE A 78 -0.50 -14.82 5.02
N HIS A 79 -1.40 -15.37 5.84
CA HIS A 79 -1.48 -15.04 7.26
C HIS A 79 -0.15 -15.22 8.00
N PRO A 80 0.59 -16.34 7.87
CA PRO A 80 1.85 -16.54 8.60
C PRO A 80 2.90 -15.47 8.24
N ILE A 81 3.00 -15.11 6.96
CA ILE A 81 3.91 -14.05 6.49
C ILE A 81 3.51 -12.69 7.08
N ARG A 82 2.21 -12.40 7.10
CA ARG A 82 1.65 -11.16 7.67
C ARG A 82 1.94 -11.07 9.16
N GLU A 83 1.70 -12.16 9.88
CA GLU A 83 1.93 -12.28 11.32
C GLU A 83 3.40 -12.11 11.67
N GLU A 84 4.31 -12.78 10.96
CA GLU A 84 5.76 -12.67 11.16
C GLU A 84 6.25 -11.22 10.97
N VAL A 85 5.98 -10.62 9.80
CA VAL A 85 6.46 -9.27 9.46
C VAL A 85 5.93 -8.21 10.42
N LEU A 86 4.64 -8.30 10.78
CA LEU A 86 4.06 -7.32 11.69
C LEU A 86 4.49 -7.55 13.14
N THR A 87 4.71 -8.79 13.56
CA THR A 87 5.27 -9.08 14.90
C THR A 87 6.68 -8.51 15.03
N ASP A 88 7.52 -8.64 14.00
CA ASP A 88 8.85 -8.03 13.98
C ASP A 88 8.77 -6.50 14.06
N PHE A 89 7.80 -5.90 13.36
CA PHE A 89 7.54 -4.47 13.43
C PHE A 89 7.10 -4.03 14.83
N ILE A 90 6.19 -4.76 15.48
CA ILE A 90 5.75 -4.50 16.86
C ILE A 90 6.93 -4.63 17.83
N LYS A 91 7.76 -5.69 17.72
CA LYS A 91 8.96 -5.87 18.53
C LYS A 91 9.94 -4.71 18.35
N TRP A 92 10.10 -4.21 17.12
CA TRP A 92 10.94 -3.05 16.87
C TRP A 92 10.38 -1.78 17.52
N ILE A 93 9.07 -1.49 17.41
CA ILE A 93 8.43 -0.34 18.09
C ILE A 93 8.62 -0.43 19.61
N ALA A 94 8.48 -1.63 20.18
CA ALA A 94 8.69 -1.88 21.60
C ALA A 94 10.08 -1.44 22.09
N THR A 95 11.13 -1.58 21.26
CA THR A 95 12.48 -1.08 21.60
C THR A 95 12.60 0.44 21.63
N LYS A 96 11.58 1.16 21.15
CA LYS A 96 11.56 2.63 21.04
C LYS A 96 10.68 3.29 22.11
N GLU A 97 10.30 2.56 23.16
CA GLU A 97 9.56 3.10 24.29
C GLU A 97 10.19 4.40 24.81
N GLY A 98 9.35 5.42 25.04
CA GLY A 98 9.78 6.73 25.54
C GLY A 98 10.46 7.64 24.51
N SER A 99 10.50 7.24 23.23
CA SER A 99 11.00 8.09 22.13
C SER A 99 9.93 8.28 21.03
N PRO A 100 9.87 9.47 20.38
CA PRO A 100 8.96 9.67 19.25
C PRO A 100 9.39 8.82 18.06
N VAL A 101 8.46 8.06 17.49
CA VAL A 101 8.70 7.17 16.33
C VAL A 101 8.04 7.76 15.10
N ASN A 102 8.75 7.87 13.97
CA ASN A 102 8.10 8.23 12.69
C ASN A 102 7.26 7.04 12.19
N ILE A 103 6.00 6.98 12.60
CA ILE A 103 5.15 5.86 12.23
C ILE A 103 4.82 5.86 10.74
N THR A 104 4.66 7.02 10.11
CA THR A 104 4.39 7.12 8.67
C THR A 104 5.47 6.39 7.85
N LYS A 105 6.75 6.67 8.12
CA LYS A 105 7.88 6.06 7.43
C LYS A 105 7.96 4.56 7.68
N GLU A 106 7.81 4.15 8.93
CA GLU A 106 8.03 2.76 9.35
C GLU A 106 6.86 1.85 8.96
N VAL A 107 5.61 2.32 9.05
CA VAL A 107 4.44 1.63 8.49
C VAL A 107 4.60 1.47 7.00
N THR A 108 5.02 2.52 6.29
CA THR A 108 5.27 2.43 4.85
C THR A 108 6.31 1.35 4.56
N SER A 109 7.47 1.40 5.21
CA SER A 109 8.52 0.38 5.04
C SER A 109 8.01 -1.04 5.31
N THR A 110 7.27 -1.25 6.41
CA THR A 110 6.74 -2.56 6.81
C THR A 110 5.71 -3.10 5.81
N VAL A 111 4.77 -2.27 5.35
CA VAL A 111 3.74 -2.68 4.38
C VAL A 111 4.36 -3.01 3.02
N PHE A 112 5.37 -2.24 2.61
CA PHE A 112 6.16 -2.54 1.41
C PHE A 112 6.90 -3.87 1.55
N ALA A 113 7.55 -4.12 2.69
CA ALA A 113 8.26 -5.36 2.96
C ALA A 113 7.33 -6.57 2.99
N LEU A 114 6.17 -6.43 3.63
CA LEU A 114 5.10 -7.44 3.63
C LEU A 114 4.66 -7.77 2.19
N THR A 115 4.36 -6.75 1.40
CA THR A 115 3.89 -6.94 0.01
C THR A 115 4.97 -7.58 -0.86
N ALA A 116 6.26 -7.22 -0.68
CA ALA A 116 7.36 -7.90 -1.36
C ALA A 116 7.52 -9.34 -0.94
N ARG A 117 7.43 -9.67 0.36
CA ARG A 117 7.54 -11.08 0.79
C ARG A 117 6.40 -11.92 0.24
N ILE A 118 5.18 -11.40 0.20
CA ILE A 118 4.02 -12.08 -0.39
C ILE A 118 4.17 -12.23 -1.92
N ALA A 119 4.64 -11.18 -2.60
CA ALA A 119 4.74 -11.20 -4.05
C ALA A 119 5.95 -11.99 -4.57
N LEU A 120 7.10 -11.85 -3.89
CA LEU A 120 8.43 -12.24 -4.39
C LEU A 120 9.15 -13.27 -3.49
N GLY A 121 8.72 -13.45 -2.24
CA GLY A 121 9.33 -14.37 -1.26
C GLY A 121 10.33 -13.72 -0.30
N ASN A 122 10.81 -14.53 0.67
CA ASN A 122 11.56 -14.07 1.85
C ASN A 122 12.97 -13.54 1.58
N ASN A 123 13.60 -13.90 0.46
CA ASN A 123 15.01 -13.60 0.17
C ASN A 123 15.23 -12.52 -0.88
N CYS A 124 14.26 -11.63 -1.13
CA CYS A 124 14.42 -10.59 -2.13
C CYS A 124 15.38 -9.50 -1.66
N ARG A 125 16.68 -9.66 -1.94
CA ARG A 125 17.74 -8.65 -1.75
C ARG A 125 17.43 -7.33 -2.47
N HIS A 126 16.54 -7.39 -3.46
CA HIS A 126 16.14 -6.26 -4.29
C HIS A 126 14.90 -5.53 -3.78
N HIS A 127 14.30 -5.94 -2.65
CA HIS A 127 13.08 -5.32 -2.14
C HIS A 127 13.22 -3.80 -1.94
N GLN A 128 14.27 -3.34 -1.24
CA GLN A 128 14.47 -1.90 -1.01
C GLN A 128 14.68 -1.11 -2.31
N LYS A 129 15.34 -1.72 -3.29
CA LYS A 129 15.51 -1.11 -4.62
C LYS A 129 14.15 -0.98 -5.32
N LEU A 130 13.29 -1.98 -5.22
CA LEU A 130 11.94 -1.94 -5.78
C LEU A 130 11.07 -0.85 -5.12
N VAL A 131 11.14 -0.71 -3.79
CA VAL A 131 10.44 0.37 -3.07
C VAL A 131 10.87 1.75 -3.58
N SER A 132 12.18 1.98 -3.71
CA SER A 132 12.73 3.25 -4.22
C SER A 132 12.20 3.56 -5.62
N VAL A 133 12.26 2.59 -6.54
CA VAL A 133 11.82 2.79 -7.93
C VAL A 133 10.32 3.04 -8.00
N VAL A 134 9.51 2.40 -7.15
CA VAL A 134 8.06 2.59 -7.10
C VAL A 134 7.69 3.97 -6.60
N LYS A 135 8.33 4.43 -5.51
CA LYS A 135 8.10 5.79 -4.98
C LYS A 135 8.52 6.86 -5.98
N GLU A 136 9.67 6.69 -6.64
CA GLU A 136 10.12 7.61 -7.69
C GLU A 136 9.17 7.60 -8.89
N ALA A 137 8.73 6.43 -9.35
CA ALA A 137 7.77 6.31 -10.44
C ALA A 137 6.42 6.95 -10.09
N ALA A 138 5.92 6.76 -8.86
CA ALA A 138 4.68 7.37 -8.40
C ALA A 138 4.75 8.90 -8.39
N LYS A 139 5.88 9.48 -7.94
CA LYS A 139 6.12 10.92 -7.96
C LYS A 139 6.16 11.49 -9.38
N VAL A 140 6.81 10.76 -10.30
CA VAL A 140 6.92 11.18 -11.71
C VAL A 140 5.60 11.03 -12.44
N ALA A 141 4.85 9.95 -12.20
CA ALA A 141 3.57 9.66 -12.84
C ALA A 141 2.39 10.45 -12.25
N GLY A 142 2.51 10.97 -11.02
CA GLY A 142 1.52 11.85 -10.39
C GLY A 142 1.53 13.30 -10.91
N GLY A 143 2.52 13.68 -11.73
CA GLY A 143 2.62 15.02 -12.32
C GLY A 143 1.71 15.25 -13.52
N PHE A 144 1.48 16.53 -13.86
CA PHE A 144 0.77 16.90 -15.09
C PHE A 144 1.72 16.87 -16.30
N ASP A 145 1.44 16.01 -17.29
CA ASP A 145 2.18 16.00 -18.56
C ASP A 145 1.43 16.73 -19.68
N LEU A 146 2.15 17.54 -20.45
CA LEU A 146 1.57 18.29 -21.58
C LEU A 146 1.15 17.37 -22.74
N GLY A 147 1.84 16.23 -22.92
CA GLY A 147 1.52 15.24 -23.94
C GLY A 147 0.24 14.47 -23.66
N ASP A 148 -0.16 14.36 -22.39
CA ASP A 148 -1.45 13.80 -21.97
C ASP A 148 -2.61 14.81 -22.15
N LEU A 149 -2.33 16.12 -22.10
CA LEU A 149 -3.31 17.20 -22.31
C LEU A 149 -3.55 17.55 -23.78
N PHE A 150 -2.55 17.35 -24.64
CA PHE A 150 -2.62 17.64 -26.07
C PHE A 150 -2.25 16.41 -26.92
N PRO A 151 -3.11 15.39 -26.99
CA PRO A 151 -2.81 14.15 -27.71
C PRO A 151 -2.54 14.33 -29.20
N SER A 152 -3.11 15.37 -29.85
CA SER A 152 -2.84 15.68 -31.26
C SER A 152 -1.42 16.20 -31.53
N ALA A 153 -0.73 16.71 -30.52
CA ALA A 153 0.59 17.29 -30.61
C ALA A 153 1.64 16.32 -30.06
N GLU A 154 1.86 15.20 -30.77
CA GLU A 154 2.79 14.14 -30.34
C GLU A 154 4.21 14.64 -30.03
N TRP A 155 4.67 15.69 -30.70
CA TRP A 155 5.96 16.33 -30.45
C TRP A 155 6.10 16.89 -29.01
N LEU A 156 5.01 17.28 -28.35
CA LEU A 156 5.04 17.76 -26.96
C LEU A 156 5.48 16.66 -25.98
N ARG A 157 5.18 15.39 -26.29
CA ARG A 157 5.62 14.23 -25.49
C ARG A 157 7.14 14.08 -25.47
N HIS A 158 7.81 14.63 -26.48
CA HIS A 158 9.27 14.59 -26.60
C HIS A 158 9.94 15.81 -25.96
N LEU A 159 9.19 16.87 -25.65
CA LEU A 159 9.71 18.09 -25.02
C LEU A 159 9.62 18.08 -23.50
N SER A 160 8.71 17.31 -22.91
CA SER A 160 8.43 17.41 -21.47
C SER A 160 9.53 16.85 -20.55
N GLY A 161 10.64 16.33 -21.09
CA GLY A 161 11.73 15.71 -20.30
C GLY A 161 11.29 14.50 -19.46
N LEU A 162 9.99 14.16 -19.50
CA LEU A 162 9.33 13.13 -18.73
C LEU A 162 9.65 11.76 -19.29
N ARG A 163 9.60 11.62 -20.63
CA ARG A 163 9.88 10.37 -21.32
C ARG A 163 11.27 9.80 -20.98
N PRO A 164 12.39 10.54 -21.10
CA PRO A 164 13.70 10.03 -20.70
C PRO A 164 13.79 9.63 -19.22
N LYS A 165 13.11 10.37 -18.32
CA LYS A 165 13.05 10.03 -16.89
C LYS A 165 12.31 8.72 -16.66
N LEU A 166 11.14 8.54 -17.30
CA LEU A 166 10.36 7.32 -17.25
C LEU A 166 11.10 6.13 -17.87
N GLU A 167 11.78 6.31 -19.01
CA GLU A 167 12.59 5.27 -19.65
C GLU A 167 13.75 4.82 -18.74
N LYS A 168 14.43 5.75 -18.08
CA LYS A 168 15.49 5.43 -17.10
C LYS A 168 14.95 4.67 -15.89
N LEU A 169 13.78 5.07 -15.37
CA LEU A 169 13.11 4.36 -14.27
C LEU A 169 12.65 2.96 -14.71
N HIS A 170 12.08 2.85 -15.90
CA HIS A 170 11.65 1.58 -16.48
C HIS A 170 12.82 0.62 -16.68
N GLN A 171 13.98 1.10 -17.17
CA GLN A 171 15.18 0.28 -17.29
C GLN A 171 15.63 -0.28 -15.93
N ARG A 172 15.65 0.56 -14.89
CA ARG A 172 15.96 0.14 -13.51
C ARG A 172 14.95 -0.89 -12.99
N ALA A 173 13.66 -0.61 -13.13
CA ALA A 173 12.58 -1.52 -12.73
C ALA A 173 12.71 -2.87 -13.45
N ASN A 174 12.92 -2.83 -14.77
CA ASN A 174 13.03 -4.01 -15.61
C ASN A 174 14.23 -4.88 -15.24
N GLN A 175 15.39 -4.28 -14.94
CA GLN A 175 16.56 -5.03 -14.48
C GLN A 175 16.24 -5.74 -13.15
N ILE A 176 15.72 -5.00 -12.17
CA ILE A 176 15.36 -5.56 -10.86
C ILE A 176 14.35 -6.71 -11.01
N SER A 177 13.29 -6.51 -11.79
CA SER A 177 12.27 -7.55 -11.98
C SER A 177 12.79 -8.76 -12.76
N GLN A 178 13.71 -8.55 -13.71
CA GLN A 178 14.36 -9.65 -14.42
C GLN A 178 15.24 -10.46 -13.47
N ASP A 179 16.08 -9.81 -12.67
CA ASP A 179 16.94 -10.46 -11.68
C ASP A 179 16.10 -11.34 -10.72
N ILE A 180 14.97 -10.81 -10.24
CA ILE A 180 14.06 -11.55 -9.34
C ILE A 180 13.44 -12.77 -10.04
N ILE A 181 13.00 -12.62 -11.29
CA ILE A 181 12.42 -13.73 -12.06
C ILE A 181 13.46 -14.82 -12.29
N ASP A 182 14.68 -14.45 -12.65
CA ASP A 182 15.75 -15.40 -12.95
C ASP A 182 16.24 -16.11 -11.69
N GLU A 183 16.46 -15.39 -10.59
CA GLU A 183 16.76 -15.98 -9.27
C GLU A 183 15.68 -17.00 -8.85
N ARG A 184 14.39 -16.69 -9.08
CA ARG A 184 13.30 -17.62 -8.74
C ARG A 184 13.24 -18.83 -9.67
N ARG A 185 13.56 -18.67 -10.97
CA ARG A 185 13.66 -19.78 -11.93
C ARG A 185 14.77 -20.74 -11.53
N GLU A 186 15.93 -20.21 -11.14
CA GLU A 186 17.07 -20.99 -10.68
C GLU A 186 16.74 -21.73 -9.38
N ALA A 187 16.14 -21.06 -8.39
CA ALA A 187 15.76 -21.68 -7.12
C ALA A 187 14.80 -22.87 -7.31
N LYS A 188 13.78 -22.73 -8.16
CA LYS A 188 12.83 -23.81 -8.50
C LYS A 188 13.48 -25.02 -9.16
N SER A 189 14.59 -24.83 -9.87
CA SER A 189 15.32 -25.94 -10.48
C SER A 189 16.11 -26.77 -9.45
N SER A 190 16.36 -26.21 -8.26
CA SER A 190 17.24 -26.78 -7.23
C SER A 190 16.57 -27.34 -5.97
N ALA A 191 15.31 -27.00 -5.66
CA ALA A 191 14.59 -27.51 -4.48
C ALA A 191 13.05 -27.40 -4.55
N THR A 192 12.36 -28.26 -3.79
CA THR A 192 10.92 -28.25 -3.44
C THR A 192 10.58 -27.09 -2.51
N ASP A 193 10.68 -25.86 -3.01
CA ASP A 193 10.27 -24.67 -2.26
C ASP A 193 8.77 -24.39 -2.48
N SER A 194 8.05 -24.00 -1.43
CA SER A 194 6.57 -24.00 -1.42
C SER A 194 5.99 -23.06 -2.49
N LEU A 195 4.94 -23.56 -3.17
CA LEU A 195 4.18 -22.95 -4.27
C LEU A 195 3.37 -21.68 -3.88
N ASP A 196 3.74 -20.99 -2.81
CA ASP A 196 2.83 -20.12 -2.08
C ASP A 196 3.01 -18.63 -2.32
N ILE A 197 3.99 -18.17 -3.11
CA ILE A 197 4.15 -16.74 -3.46
C ILE A 197 3.46 -16.38 -4.78
N LEU A 198 3.09 -15.12 -4.96
CA LEU A 198 2.35 -14.67 -6.15
C LEU A 198 3.12 -14.85 -7.46
N LEU A 199 4.44 -14.60 -7.44
CA LEU A 199 5.31 -14.80 -8.60
C LEU A 199 5.25 -16.25 -9.11
N ASP A 200 5.15 -17.24 -8.21
CA ASP A 200 5.09 -18.64 -8.62
C ASP A 200 3.82 -18.98 -9.37
N VAL A 201 2.70 -18.38 -8.96
CA VAL A 201 1.42 -18.53 -9.64
C VAL A 201 1.48 -17.90 -11.02
N LEU A 202 2.08 -16.71 -11.15
CA LEU A 202 2.24 -16.00 -12.42
C LEU A 202 3.13 -16.73 -13.42
N MET A 203 4.13 -17.47 -12.94
CA MET A 203 5.06 -18.25 -13.77
C MET A 203 4.49 -19.60 -14.23
N LYS A 204 3.25 -19.94 -13.86
CA LYS A 204 2.61 -21.19 -14.28
C LYS A 204 2.40 -21.22 -15.80
N PRO A 205 2.86 -22.27 -16.51
CA PRO A 205 2.71 -22.38 -17.96
C PRO A 205 1.25 -22.29 -18.42
N GLU A 206 0.30 -22.74 -17.60
CA GLU A 206 -1.13 -22.75 -17.90
C GLU A 206 -1.74 -21.35 -18.05
N LEU A 207 -1.09 -20.32 -17.51
CA LEU A 207 -1.55 -18.94 -17.62
C LEU A 207 -1.11 -18.27 -18.93
N CYS A 208 -0.16 -18.86 -19.67
CA CYS A 208 0.39 -18.35 -20.94
C CYS A 208 0.81 -16.87 -20.86
N LEU A 209 1.41 -16.45 -19.73
CA LEU A 209 1.87 -15.07 -19.53
C LEU A 209 3.29 -14.88 -20.06
N SER A 210 3.51 -13.76 -20.74
CA SER A 210 4.88 -13.32 -21.09
C SER A 210 5.60 -12.74 -19.88
N ASP A 211 6.93 -12.77 -19.86
CA ASP A 211 7.73 -12.17 -18.79
C ASP A 211 7.36 -10.70 -18.56
N GLU A 212 7.10 -9.93 -19.62
CA GLU A 212 6.63 -8.55 -19.52
C GLU A 212 5.27 -8.43 -18.79
N SER A 213 4.33 -9.34 -19.07
CA SER A 213 3.04 -9.40 -18.36
C SER A 213 3.23 -9.74 -16.88
N ILE A 214 4.15 -10.67 -16.56
CA ILE A 214 4.44 -11.05 -15.17
C ILE A 214 5.02 -9.85 -14.41
N LYS A 215 6.00 -9.16 -14.99
CA LYS A 215 6.61 -7.96 -14.42
C LYS A 215 5.58 -6.84 -14.21
N ALA A 216 4.73 -6.60 -15.21
CA ALA A 216 3.65 -5.62 -15.15
C ALA A 216 2.65 -5.91 -14.01
N VAL A 217 2.22 -7.17 -13.84
CA VAL A 217 1.30 -7.54 -12.76
C VAL A 217 1.93 -7.40 -11.39
N ILE A 218 3.20 -7.82 -11.23
CA ILE A 218 3.93 -7.66 -9.97
C ILE A 218 4.05 -6.18 -9.60
N TRP A 219 4.36 -5.34 -10.59
CA TRP A 219 4.40 -3.89 -10.43
C TRP A 219 3.05 -3.33 -9.95
N ASP A 220 1.95 -3.73 -10.59
CA ASP A 220 0.59 -3.32 -10.20
C ASP A 220 0.22 -3.76 -8.77
N ILE A 221 0.56 -4.98 -8.36
CA ILE A 221 0.30 -5.48 -6.99
C ILE A 221 1.14 -4.73 -5.97
N PHE A 222 2.42 -4.55 -6.27
CA PHE A 222 3.37 -3.95 -5.34
C PHE A 222 3.09 -2.45 -5.14
N GLY A 223 2.92 -1.69 -6.23
CA GLY A 223 2.57 -0.28 -6.16
C GLY A 223 1.16 -0.05 -5.62
N GLY A 224 0.17 -0.76 -6.17
CA GLY A 224 -1.23 -0.60 -5.78
C GLY A 224 -1.53 -1.10 -4.35
N GLY A 225 -0.85 -2.15 -3.89
CA GLY A 225 -1.07 -2.75 -2.58
C GLY A 225 -0.28 -2.10 -1.44
N SER A 226 0.88 -1.51 -1.72
CA SER A 226 1.75 -0.95 -0.68
C SER A 226 1.38 0.48 -0.31
N ASP A 227 1.46 1.42 -1.26
CA ASP A 227 1.25 2.86 -1.00
C ASP A 227 -0.17 3.15 -0.47
N THR A 228 -1.18 2.47 -1.02
CA THR A 228 -2.56 2.68 -0.59
C THR A 228 -2.81 2.17 0.83
N SER A 229 -2.29 0.99 1.17
CA SER A 229 -2.47 0.40 2.50
C SER A 229 -1.70 1.18 3.57
N SER A 230 -0.46 1.62 3.29
CA SER A 230 0.32 2.43 4.24
C SER A 230 -0.32 3.79 4.52
N SER A 231 -0.88 4.43 3.49
CA SER A 231 -1.63 5.69 3.64
C SER A 231 -2.86 5.48 4.53
N ILE A 232 -3.66 4.42 4.33
CA ILE A 232 -4.84 4.15 5.17
C ILE A 232 -4.45 3.91 6.63
N ILE A 233 -3.40 3.12 6.90
CA ILE A 233 -2.94 2.86 8.27
C ILE A 233 -2.51 4.16 8.95
N THR A 234 -1.72 4.98 8.25
CA THR A 234 -1.24 6.27 8.76
C THR A 234 -2.40 7.20 9.08
N TRP A 235 -3.35 7.36 8.16
CA TRP A 235 -4.52 8.20 8.39
C TRP A 235 -5.44 7.70 9.50
N ALA A 236 -5.67 6.39 9.58
CA ALA A 236 -6.44 5.80 10.66
C ALA A 236 -5.78 6.09 12.01
N MET A 237 -4.46 5.97 12.11
CA MET A 237 -3.73 6.31 13.33
C MET A 237 -3.82 7.79 13.68
N THR A 238 -3.59 8.68 12.72
CA THR A 238 -3.70 10.14 12.92
C THR A 238 -5.08 10.50 13.47
N GLU A 239 -6.15 9.96 12.90
CA GLU A 239 -7.52 10.27 13.33
C GLU A 239 -7.92 9.62 14.65
N MET A 240 -7.44 8.41 14.95
CA MET A 240 -7.65 7.80 16.26
C MET A 240 -6.94 8.62 17.35
N ILE A 241 -5.69 9.05 17.13
CA ILE A 241 -4.94 9.87 18.10
C ILE A 241 -5.63 11.22 18.29
N ARG A 242 -6.13 11.81 17.21
CA ARG A 242 -6.86 13.09 17.24
C ARG A 242 -8.18 13.00 18.00
N ASN A 243 -8.84 11.84 17.99
CA ASN A 243 -10.14 11.59 18.62
C ASN A 243 -10.04 10.61 19.81
N PRO A 244 -9.79 11.08 21.05
CA PRO A 244 -9.57 10.20 22.21
C PRO A 244 -10.73 9.23 22.49
N ARG A 245 -11.97 9.65 22.23
CA ARG A 245 -13.16 8.78 22.37
C ARG A 245 -13.11 7.58 21.42
N THR A 246 -12.61 7.79 20.21
CA THR A 246 -12.43 6.71 19.24
C THR A 246 -11.30 5.80 19.70
N MET A 247 -10.17 6.38 20.13
CA MET A 247 -9.04 5.61 20.65
C MET A 247 -9.48 4.69 21.81
N GLU A 248 -10.22 5.22 22.79
CA GLU A 248 -10.74 4.46 23.93
C GLU A 248 -11.64 3.30 23.49
N LYS A 249 -12.55 3.54 22.53
CA LYS A 249 -13.43 2.48 22.01
C LYS A 249 -12.68 1.42 21.21
N VAL A 250 -11.64 1.80 20.45
CA VAL A 250 -10.80 0.85 19.71
C VAL A 250 -10.02 -0.06 20.66
N GLN A 251 -9.81 0.33 21.92
CA GLN A 251 -9.21 -0.58 22.91
C GLN A 251 -10.05 -1.83 23.20
N GLU A 252 -11.30 -1.93 22.70
CA GLU A 252 -12.05 -3.20 22.66
C GLU A 252 -11.26 -4.34 21.98
N VAL A 253 -10.28 -4.00 21.14
CA VAL A 253 -9.36 -4.96 20.52
C VAL A 253 -8.65 -5.81 21.57
N ARG A 254 -8.25 -5.21 22.72
CA ARG A 254 -7.63 -5.93 23.84
C ARG A 254 -8.61 -6.94 24.44
N GLU A 255 -9.84 -6.52 24.72
CA GLU A 255 -10.85 -7.43 25.28
C GLU A 255 -11.18 -8.63 24.37
N VAL A 256 -11.15 -8.43 23.04
CA VAL A 256 -11.43 -9.50 22.08
C VAL A 256 -10.25 -10.46 21.97
N PHE A 257 -9.02 -9.95 21.89
CA PHE A 257 -7.84 -10.80 21.76
C PHE A 257 -7.43 -11.48 23.07
N ASP A 258 -7.63 -10.84 24.22
CA ASP A 258 -7.39 -11.45 25.54
C ASP A 258 -8.28 -12.68 25.76
N LYS A 259 -9.53 -12.65 25.26
CA LYS A 259 -10.45 -13.80 25.29
C LYS A 259 -9.99 -14.96 24.42
N GLU A 260 -9.27 -14.67 23.33
CA GLU A 260 -8.73 -15.67 22.41
C GLU A 260 -7.29 -16.07 22.75
N GLY A 261 -6.66 -15.41 23.72
CA GLY A 261 -5.31 -15.64 24.20
C GLY A 261 -4.20 -15.22 23.23
N LYS A 262 -4.54 -14.72 22.03
CA LYS A 262 -3.61 -14.17 21.05
C LYS A 262 -4.32 -13.41 19.93
N PRO A 263 -3.70 -12.34 19.37
CA PRO A 263 -4.11 -11.76 18.10
C PRO A 263 -4.13 -12.83 17.00
N ASN A 264 -5.28 -13.04 16.36
CA ASN A 264 -5.43 -14.03 15.30
C ASN A 264 -6.56 -13.63 14.33
N GLU A 265 -6.60 -14.25 13.14
CA GLU A 265 -7.59 -13.93 12.09
C GLU A 265 -9.05 -14.24 12.48
N SER A 266 -9.31 -15.16 13.41
CA SER A 266 -10.66 -15.40 13.93
C SER A 266 -11.15 -14.22 14.76
N GLY A 267 -10.32 -13.69 15.66
CA GLY A 267 -10.61 -12.51 16.47
C GLY A 267 -10.85 -11.27 15.61
N MET A 268 -10.13 -11.14 14.49
CA MET A 268 -10.36 -10.07 13.51
C MET A 268 -11.81 -10.00 13.00
N LYS A 269 -12.55 -11.12 12.96
CA LYS A 269 -13.97 -11.10 12.55
C LYS A 269 -14.84 -10.37 13.55
N ASN A 270 -14.47 -10.40 14.82
CA ASN A 270 -15.22 -9.85 15.95
C ASN A 270 -14.92 -8.36 16.20
N LEU A 271 -13.84 -7.81 15.63
CA LEU A 271 -13.44 -6.39 15.74
C LEU A 271 -14.32 -5.47 14.88
N LYS A 272 -15.60 -5.33 15.25
CA LYS A 272 -16.56 -4.53 14.50
C LYS A 272 -16.25 -3.04 14.55
N TYR A 273 -15.80 -2.51 15.69
CA TYR A 273 -15.50 -1.09 15.80
C TYR A 273 -14.26 -0.72 14.99
N LEU A 274 -13.19 -1.52 15.04
CA LEU A 274 -11.98 -1.29 14.23
C LEU A 274 -12.29 -1.26 12.73
N LYS A 275 -13.14 -2.17 12.23
CA LYS A 275 -13.59 -2.15 10.83
C LYS A 275 -14.41 -0.92 10.47
N SER A 276 -15.17 -0.42 11.44
CA SER A 276 -15.94 0.82 11.28
C SER A 276 -15.01 2.03 11.24
N VAL A 277 -13.93 2.04 12.02
CA VAL A 277 -12.86 3.04 11.94
C VAL A 277 -12.20 3.03 10.57
N VAL A 278 -11.79 1.85 10.07
CA VAL A 278 -11.21 1.73 8.72
C VAL A 278 -12.18 2.21 7.64
N SER A 279 -13.46 1.88 7.75
CA SER A 279 -14.50 2.34 6.82
C SER A 279 -14.69 3.86 6.86
N GLU A 280 -14.67 4.45 8.05
CA GLU A 280 -14.74 5.91 8.20
C GLU A 280 -13.47 6.61 7.72
N THR A 281 -12.28 6.03 7.91
CA THR A 281 -11.03 6.53 7.32
C THR A 281 -11.09 6.56 5.79
N LEU A 282 -11.59 5.47 5.19
CA LEU A 282 -11.78 5.37 3.73
C LEU A 282 -12.84 6.34 3.20
N ARG A 283 -13.86 6.68 3.99
CA ARG A 283 -14.93 7.61 3.61
C ARG A 283 -14.48 9.05 3.77
N LEU A 284 -14.20 9.43 5.01
CA LEU A 284 -14.23 10.80 5.43
C LEU A 284 -13.01 11.55 4.95
N LEU A 285 -11.83 10.95 5.05
CA LEU A 285 -10.61 11.75 5.03
C LEU A 285 -9.73 11.42 3.84
N HIS A 286 -9.40 10.15 3.55
CA HIS A 286 -8.45 9.88 2.46
C HIS A 286 -8.73 8.55 1.77
N PRO A 287 -9.70 8.47 0.84
CA PRO A 287 -9.59 7.44 -0.18
C PRO A 287 -8.21 7.59 -0.82
N PRO A 288 -7.31 6.58 -0.76
CA PRO A 288 -5.96 6.73 -1.28
C PRO A 288 -5.95 7.25 -2.71
N ALA A 289 -6.96 6.87 -3.51
CA ALA A 289 -7.21 7.45 -4.83
C ALA A 289 -8.48 8.35 -4.83
N PRO A 290 -8.41 9.63 -4.44
CA PRO A 290 -9.60 10.48 -4.27
C PRO A 290 -10.39 10.74 -5.55
N LEU A 291 -9.70 10.75 -6.69
CA LEU A 291 -10.31 10.90 -8.02
C LEU A 291 -10.51 9.57 -8.76
N LEU A 292 -10.24 8.45 -8.09
CA LEU A 292 -10.07 7.12 -8.68
C LEU A 292 -9.13 7.15 -9.90
N ILE A 293 -8.95 6.02 -10.57
CA ILE A 293 -8.25 6.02 -11.86
C ILE A 293 -9.22 6.52 -12.95
N PRO A 294 -8.81 7.47 -13.84
CA PRO A 294 -9.67 7.99 -14.90
C PRO A 294 -10.21 6.90 -15.84
N ARG A 295 -11.43 7.11 -16.34
CA ARG A 295 -12.09 6.27 -17.36
C ARG A 295 -12.09 6.97 -18.71
N LEU A 296 -12.18 6.20 -19.78
CA LEU A 296 -12.38 6.70 -21.14
C LEU A 296 -13.75 6.28 -21.65
N CYS A 297 -14.50 7.25 -22.17
CA CYS A 297 -15.79 7.04 -22.82
C CYS A 297 -15.60 6.34 -24.17
N GLY A 298 -16.01 5.07 -24.27
CA GLY A 298 -15.89 4.25 -25.49
C GLY A 298 -16.95 4.53 -26.54
N GLN A 299 -18.09 5.11 -26.18
CA GLN A 299 -19.21 5.40 -27.08
C GLN A 299 -19.95 6.65 -26.58
N ALA A 300 -20.50 7.47 -27.49
CA ALA A 300 -21.34 8.60 -27.09
C ALA A 300 -22.57 8.12 -26.31
N CYS A 301 -22.87 8.75 -25.18
CA CYS A 301 -23.99 8.39 -24.32
C CYS A 301 -24.52 9.61 -23.57
N GLU A 302 -25.71 9.49 -23.01
CA GLU A 302 -26.34 10.54 -22.23
C GLU A 302 -26.28 10.18 -20.73
N ILE A 303 -25.89 11.13 -19.88
CA ILE A 303 -25.93 10.97 -18.42
C ILE A 303 -26.77 12.10 -17.84
N LYS A 304 -27.92 11.75 -17.25
CA LYS A 304 -28.87 12.70 -16.63
C LYS A 304 -29.19 13.92 -17.54
N GLY A 305 -29.48 13.71 -18.82
CA GLY A 305 -29.80 14.79 -19.75
C GLY A 305 -28.58 15.49 -20.39
N TYR A 306 -27.35 15.06 -20.07
CA TYR A 306 -26.13 15.61 -20.65
C TYR A 306 -25.49 14.64 -21.64
N ASP A 307 -25.25 15.12 -22.85
CA ASP A 307 -24.53 14.37 -23.88
C ASP A 307 -23.03 14.28 -23.56
N ILE A 308 -22.54 13.05 -23.43
CA ILE A 308 -21.13 12.73 -23.21
C ILE A 308 -20.53 12.24 -24.52
N PRO A 309 -19.64 13.02 -25.16
CA PRO A 309 -19.03 12.62 -26.41
C PRO A 309 -18.05 11.45 -26.22
N MET A 310 -17.91 10.63 -27.26
CA MET A 310 -16.91 9.56 -27.32
C MET A 310 -15.50 10.13 -27.09
N LYS A 311 -14.61 9.33 -26.49
CA LYS A 311 -13.24 9.70 -26.09
C LYS A 311 -13.13 10.76 -24.98
N SER A 312 -14.23 11.15 -24.36
CA SER A 312 -14.17 11.98 -23.15
C SER A 312 -13.50 11.22 -22.00
N LYS A 313 -12.62 11.91 -21.27
CA LYS A 313 -12.03 11.44 -20.00
C LYS A 313 -13.08 11.64 -18.90
N VAL A 314 -13.36 10.60 -18.12
CA VAL A 314 -14.30 10.67 -16.99
C VAL A 314 -13.55 10.41 -15.71
N ILE A 315 -13.66 11.33 -14.76
CA ILE A 315 -13.07 11.26 -13.43
C ILE A 315 -14.22 11.13 -12.43
N VAL A 316 -14.15 10.11 -11.58
CA VAL A 316 -15.14 9.92 -10.51
C VAL A 316 -14.50 10.41 -9.21
N ASN A 317 -14.99 11.55 -8.72
CA ASN A 317 -14.51 12.17 -7.51
C ASN A 317 -15.14 11.47 -6.29
N ALA A 318 -14.51 10.39 -5.86
CA ALA A 318 -14.93 9.62 -4.68
C ALA A 318 -14.83 10.46 -3.40
N TRP A 319 -13.84 11.36 -3.31
CA TRP A 319 -13.66 12.29 -2.20
C TRP A 319 -14.88 13.20 -1.99
N ALA A 320 -15.41 13.78 -3.07
CA ALA A 320 -16.59 14.64 -3.00
C ALA A 320 -17.88 13.87 -2.69
N ILE A 321 -18.04 12.67 -3.28
CA ILE A 321 -19.20 11.81 -3.03
C ILE A 321 -19.25 11.38 -1.55
N ALA A 322 -18.09 11.02 -0.99
CA ALA A 322 -17.99 10.56 0.39
C ALA A 322 -18.17 11.69 1.43
N ARG A 323 -18.09 12.95 1.01
CA ARG A 323 -18.31 14.17 1.82
C ARG A 323 -19.59 14.93 1.45
N ASP A 324 -20.48 14.33 0.65
CA ASP A 324 -21.74 15.00 0.31
C ASP A 324 -22.65 15.12 1.54
N PRO A 325 -22.96 16.34 2.04
CA PRO A 325 -23.80 16.53 3.23
C PRO A 325 -25.25 16.08 3.03
N ASN A 326 -25.71 15.91 1.79
CA ASN A 326 -27.05 15.37 1.50
C ASN A 326 -27.13 13.86 1.75
N VAL A 327 -25.98 13.18 1.72
CA VAL A 327 -25.87 11.73 1.86
C VAL A 327 -25.32 11.37 3.23
N TRP A 328 -24.35 12.14 3.73
CA TRP A 328 -23.65 11.92 4.98
C TRP A 328 -23.93 13.04 5.98
N PRO A 329 -24.75 12.81 7.02
CA PRO A 329 -24.90 13.76 8.10
C PRO A 329 -23.56 14.00 8.81
N GLU A 330 -23.28 15.29 9.07
CA GLU A 330 -21.98 15.76 9.59
C GLU A 330 -20.83 15.21 8.73
N ALA A 331 -20.90 15.47 7.43
CA ALA A 331 -20.06 14.84 6.41
C ALA A 331 -18.55 15.03 6.62
N GLU A 332 -18.12 16.04 7.38
CA GLU A 332 -16.71 16.37 7.72
C GLU A 332 -16.24 15.80 9.07
N ARG A 333 -17.15 15.22 9.87
CA ARG A 333 -16.84 14.70 11.21
C ARG A 333 -16.48 13.21 11.17
N PHE A 334 -15.37 12.86 11.82
CA PHE A 334 -14.92 11.47 12.01
C PHE A 334 -15.81 10.77 13.04
N CYS A 335 -16.71 9.92 12.54
CA CYS A 335 -17.73 9.23 13.33
C CYS A 335 -17.84 7.77 12.88
N PRO A 336 -16.94 6.88 13.32
CA PRO A 336 -16.97 5.45 13.00
C PRO A 336 -18.30 4.77 13.31
N GLU A 337 -19.03 5.25 14.31
CA GLU A 337 -20.33 4.72 14.74
C GLU A 337 -21.36 4.65 13.60
N ARG A 338 -21.20 5.47 12.55
CA ARG A 338 -22.07 5.42 11.37
C ARG A 338 -22.03 4.10 10.62
N PHE A 339 -20.99 3.28 10.80
CA PHE A 339 -20.82 2.01 10.09
C PHE A 339 -21.15 0.76 10.93
N ILE A 340 -21.40 0.89 12.24
CA ILE A 340 -21.60 -0.27 13.13
C ILE A 340 -22.87 -1.06 12.79
N GLU A 341 -23.96 -0.36 12.47
CA GLU A 341 -25.27 -0.95 12.12
C GLU A 341 -25.73 -0.56 10.70
N SER A 342 -24.83 0.00 9.90
CA SER A 342 -25.15 0.41 8.54
C SER A 342 -25.09 -0.76 7.56
N SER A 343 -26.01 -0.77 6.61
CA SER A 343 -25.97 -1.68 5.46
C SER A 343 -25.04 -1.21 4.35
N ILE A 344 -24.41 -0.04 4.49
CA ILE A 344 -23.53 0.54 3.46
C ILE A 344 -22.23 -0.27 3.40
N ASP A 345 -21.95 -0.84 2.23
CA ASP A 345 -20.72 -1.58 1.96
C ASP A 345 -19.78 -0.81 1.01
N TYR A 346 -18.48 -1.12 1.10
CA TYR A 346 -17.48 -0.69 0.12
C TYR A 346 -17.35 -1.68 -1.05
N LYS A 347 -18.30 -2.62 -1.22
CA LYS A 347 -18.28 -3.65 -2.27
C LYS A 347 -18.84 -3.15 -3.60
N GLY A 348 -19.03 -1.84 -3.73
CA GLY A 348 -19.48 -1.18 -4.95
C GLY A 348 -21.00 -1.32 -5.17
N ASN A 349 -21.74 -1.81 -4.17
CA ASN A 349 -23.19 -1.84 -4.22
C ASN A 349 -23.80 -0.48 -3.90
N ASN A 350 -23.23 0.18 -2.89
CA ASN A 350 -23.56 1.53 -2.44
C ASN A 350 -22.68 2.53 -3.18
N LEU A 351 -23.30 3.47 -3.91
CA LEU A 351 -22.55 4.45 -4.72
C LEU A 351 -22.20 5.70 -3.93
N GLU A 352 -22.83 5.86 -2.75
CA GLU A 352 -22.48 6.81 -1.71
C GLU A 352 -21.12 6.52 -1.04
N PHE A 353 -20.59 5.28 -1.17
CA PHE A 353 -19.33 4.86 -0.58
C PHE A 353 -18.52 3.96 -1.53
N ILE A 354 -17.61 4.57 -2.30
CA ILE A 354 -16.86 3.89 -3.38
C ILE A 354 -15.33 4.04 -3.27
N PRO A 355 -14.71 3.77 -2.11
CA PRO A 355 -13.26 3.94 -1.92
C PRO A 355 -12.44 3.01 -2.83
N PHE A 356 -12.99 1.87 -3.23
CA PHE A 356 -12.38 0.91 -4.15
C PHE A 356 -12.95 1.00 -5.58
N GLY A 357 -13.75 2.04 -5.87
CA GLY A 357 -14.56 2.15 -7.07
C GLY A 357 -15.71 1.15 -7.13
N ALA A 358 -16.33 1.04 -8.31
CA ALA A 358 -17.40 0.07 -8.58
C ALA A 358 -17.37 -0.39 -10.05
N GLY A 359 -18.20 -1.39 -10.38
CA GLY A 359 -18.33 -1.95 -11.72
C GLY A 359 -17.18 -2.87 -12.11
N ARG A 360 -16.96 -3.08 -13.42
CA ARG A 360 -15.91 -3.98 -13.95
C ARG A 360 -14.50 -3.62 -13.46
N ARG A 361 -14.24 -2.33 -13.30
CA ARG A 361 -12.92 -1.79 -12.92
C ARG A 361 -12.79 -1.55 -11.41
N MET A 362 -13.67 -2.13 -10.60
CA MET A 362 -13.50 -2.16 -9.15
C MET A 362 -12.14 -2.76 -8.76
N CYS A 363 -11.52 -2.26 -7.70
CA CYS A 363 -10.21 -2.75 -7.24
C CYS A 363 -10.23 -4.28 -7.06
N PRO A 364 -9.36 -5.04 -7.74
CA PRO A 364 -9.27 -6.49 -7.51
C PRO A 364 -8.68 -6.84 -6.14
N GLY A 365 -7.86 -5.96 -5.56
CA GLY A 365 -7.10 -6.21 -4.34
C GLY A 365 -7.73 -5.65 -3.06
N TYR A 366 -9.02 -5.28 -3.07
CA TYR A 366 -9.65 -4.65 -1.90
C TYR A 366 -9.57 -5.54 -0.65
N THR A 367 -9.83 -6.85 -0.78
CA THR A 367 -9.72 -7.80 0.34
C THR A 367 -8.27 -7.91 0.83
N PHE A 368 -7.30 -7.94 -0.09
CA PHE A 368 -5.89 -8.03 0.26
C PHE A 368 -5.41 -6.80 1.05
N GLY A 369 -5.73 -5.60 0.56
CA GLY A 369 -5.42 -4.34 1.24
C GLY A 369 -6.08 -4.26 2.61
N LEU A 370 -7.37 -4.55 2.71
CA LEU A 370 -8.11 -4.52 3.98
C LEU A 370 -7.54 -5.52 5.00
N SER A 371 -7.22 -6.74 4.60
CA SER A 371 -6.59 -7.72 5.51
C SER A 371 -5.26 -7.22 6.07
N ASN A 372 -4.46 -6.52 5.27
CA ASN A 372 -3.18 -5.96 5.73
C ASN A 372 -3.40 -4.74 6.65
N VAL A 373 -4.31 -3.84 6.29
CA VAL A 373 -4.65 -2.63 7.05
C VAL A 373 -5.27 -2.99 8.41
N GLU A 374 -6.33 -3.79 8.42
CA GLU A 374 -7.08 -4.12 9.63
C GLU A 374 -6.18 -4.86 10.63
N TYR A 375 -5.39 -5.83 10.15
CA TYR A 375 -4.54 -6.63 11.04
C TYR A 375 -3.36 -5.82 11.59
N ALA A 376 -2.74 -4.96 10.78
CA ALA A 376 -1.69 -4.06 11.26
C ALA A 376 -2.21 -3.09 12.33
N LEU A 377 -3.37 -2.48 12.10
CA LEU A 377 -4.00 -1.59 13.08
C LEU A 377 -4.38 -2.34 14.36
N ALA A 378 -4.92 -3.55 14.25
CA ALA A 378 -5.28 -4.36 15.42
C ALA A 378 -4.06 -4.63 16.31
N LEU A 379 -2.92 -5.02 15.74
CA LEU A 379 -1.68 -5.24 16.49
C LEU A 379 -1.13 -3.95 17.12
N LEU A 380 -1.17 -2.83 16.40
CA LEU A 380 -0.71 -1.54 16.90
C LEU A 380 -1.55 -1.03 18.08
N MET A 381 -2.86 -1.29 18.07
CA MET A 381 -3.77 -0.89 19.16
C MET A 381 -3.70 -1.86 20.34
N TYR A 382 -3.52 -3.16 20.07
CA TYR A 382 -3.38 -4.18 21.10
C TYR A 382 -2.15 -3.95 21.98
N HIS A 383 -0.96 -3.77 21.37
CA HIS A 383 0.30 -3.73 22.12
C HIS A 383 0.67 -2.36 22.69
N PHE A 384 0.16 -1.25 22.12
CA PHE A 384 0.60 0.09 22.45
C PHE A 384 -0.55 1.06 22.70
N ASP A 385 -0.35 1.92 23.69
CA ASP A 385 -1.03 3.20 23.80
C ASP A 385 -0.24 4.28 23.08
N TRP A 386 -0.95 5.16 22.37
CA TRP A 386 -0.35 6.20 21.54
C TRP A 386 -0.62 7.58 22.12
N LYS A 387 0.44 8.35 22.37
CA LYS A 387 0.37 9.73 22.86
C LYS A 387 1.17 10.66 21.95
N LEU A 388 0.76 11.92 21.84
CA LEU A 388 1.52 12.91 21.09
C LEU A 388 2.72 13.42 21.89
N PRO A 389 3.86 13.69 21.23
CA PRO A 389 5.06 14.23 21.88
C PRO A 389 4.82 15.65 22.42
N ASN A 390 5.59 16.02 23.44
CA ASN A 390 5.83 17.41 23.86
C ASN A 390 4.59 18.26 24.22
N GLY A 391 3.49 17.63 24.65
CA GLY A 391 2.27 18.35 25.01
C GLY A 391 1.55 18.98 23.81
N MET A 392 1.87 18.53 22.59
CA MET A 392 1.15 18.86 21.36
C MET A 392 -0.32 18.49 21.52
N LYS A 393 -1.23 19.38 21.12
CA LYS A 393 -2.65 19.08 21.16
C LYS A 393 -3.00 18.23 19.95
N ASN A 394 -4.05 17.44 20.11
CA ASN A 394 -4.64 16.65 19.03
C ASN A 394 -5.00 17.50 17.79
N GLU A 395 -5.30 18.78 18.00
CA GLU A 395 -5.66 19.77 16.98
C GLU A 395 -4.45 20.27 16.16
N ASP A 396 -3.23 20.10 16.66
CA ASP A 396 -2.00 20.60 16.04
C ASP A 396 -1.41 19.61 15.02
N LEU A 397 -2.02 18.43 14.86
CA LEU A 397 -1.60 17.44 13.87
C LEU A 397 -1.83 17.96 12.46
N ASP A 398 -0.80 17.86 11.62
CA ASP A 398 -0.89 18.22 10.21
C ASP A 398 -1.77 17.20 9.46
N ILE A 399 -2.95 17.66 9.08
CA ILE A 399 -3.94 16.92 8.28
C ILE A 399 -3.97 17.40 6.82
N THR A 400 -2.97 18.16 6.38
CA THR A 400 -2.88 18.57 4.98
C THR A 400 -2.71 17.34 4.08
N GLU A 401 -3.39 17.34 2.94
CA GLU A 401 -3.28 16.28 1.95
C GLU A 401 -2.19 16.64 0.95
N THR A 402 -1.28 15.71 0.70
CA THR A 402 -0.41 15.79 -0.48
C THR A 402 -1.11 15.17 -1.68
N PHE A 403 -1.14 15.91 -2.79
CA PHE A 403 -1.76 15.42 -4.01
C PHE A 403 -0.76 14.60 -4.84
N GLY A 404 -1.19 13.42 -5.28
CA GLY A 404 -0.41 12.49 -6.09
C GLY A 404 -1.28 11.35 -6.61
N ILE A 405 -0.66 10.24 -7.05
CA ILE A 405 -1.39 9.00 -7.38
C ILE A 405 -2.12 8.47 -6.14
N THR A 406 -1.45 8.56 -4.99
CA THR A 406 -2.01 8.28 -3.68
C THR A 406 -2.03 9.57 -2.86
N ALA A 407 -3.16 9.91 -2.24
CA ALA A 407 -3.24 10.98 -1.25
C ALA A 407 -2.62 10.51 0.08
N ASP A 408 -1.65 11.26 0.59
CA ASP A 408 -0.95 10.96 1.85
C ASP A 408 -0.93 12.20 2.76
N THR A 409 -0.66 11.97 4.04
CA THR A 409 -0.43 13.00 5.06
C THR A 409 0.70 13.94 4.64
N GLY A 410 0.47 15.26 4.74
CA GLY A 410 1.49 16.28 4.50
C GLY A 410 2.58 16.31 5.57
N GLY A 411 2.25 15.87 6.79
CA GLY A 411 3.17 15.70 7.90
C GLY A 411 3.38 14.23 8.27
N SER A 412 4.61 13.86 8.60
CA SER A 412 4.89 12.56 9.22
C SER A 412 4.36 12.51 10.66
N LEU A 413 3.78 11.37 11.05
CA LEU A 413 3.24 11.14 12.39
C LEU A 413 4.37 10.66 13.34
N TYR A 414 4.56 11.36 14.45
CA TYR A 414 5.61 11.08 15.45
C TYR A 414 5.08 10.80 16.86
N PRO A 415 4.23 9.78 17.09
CA PRO A 415 3.67 9.54 18.40
C PRO A 415 4.66 8.78 19.30
N TRP A 416 4.43 8.85 20.60
CA TRP A 416 5.14 8.09 21.63
C TRP A 416 4.40 6.77 21.86
N PRO A 417 5.03 5.61 21.56
CA PRO A 417 4.48 4.33 21.93
C PRO A 417 4.67 4.11 23.44
N THR A 418 3.58 3.88 24.16
CA THR A 418 3.58 3.41 25.55
C THR A 418 3.16 1.94 25.56
N PRO A 419 4.09 1.02 25.83
CA PRO A 419 3.77 -0.39 25.98
C PRO A 419 2.72 -0.71 27.04
N GLU A 420 1.77 -1.59 26.71
CA GLU A 420 0.93 -2.23 27.74
C GLU A 420 1.16 -3.75 27.79
N GLN A 421 1.03 -4.44 26.66
CA GLN A 421 1.07 -5.91 26.58
C GLN A 421 2.26 -6.40 25.72
N ILE A 422 3.48 -6.01 26.09
CA ILE A 422 4.70 -6.44 25.37
C ILE A 422 5.12 -7.88 25.73
N GLN A 423 4.80 -8.36 26.93
CA GLN A 423 5.25 -9.69 27.38
C GLN A 423 4.78 -10.80 26.43
N ASP A 424 3.60 -10.67 25.81
CA ASP A 424 3.10 -11.64 24.82
C ASP A 424 3.75 -11.52 23.44
N ALA A 425 4.26 -10.34 23.05
CA ALA A 425 5.00 -10.14 21.80
C ALA A 425 6.44 -10.68 21.88
N ILE A 426 7.07 -10.62 23.07
CA ILE A 426 8.43 -11.13 23.32
C ILE A 426 8.42 -12.65 23.56
N LEU A 427 7.35 -13.20 24.13
CA LEU A 427 7.24 -14.63 24.49
C LEU A 427 6.59 -15.52 23.42
N TRP A 428 6.37 -15.04 22.20
CA TRP A 428 5.88 -15.91 21.13
C TRP A 428 6.94 -16.98 20.80
N PRO A 429 6.71 -18.27 21.13
CA PRO A 429 7.64 -19.32 20.81
C PRO A 429 7.43 -19.69 19.34
N GLY A 430 8.25 -19.11 18.47
CA GLY A 430 8.66 -19.79 17.24
C GLY A 430 9.81 -20.71 17.60
N ASP A 431 9.57 -22.01 17.53
CA ASP A 431 10.49 -23.12 17.77
C ASP A 431 11.98 -22.74 17.78
N SER A 432 12.58 -22.74 18.97
CA SER A 432 14.01 -22.98 19.11
C SER A 432 14.32 -24.32 18.43
N PRO A 433 15.23 -24.41 17.44
CA PRO A 433 15.66 -25.70 16.97
C PRO A 433 16.38 -26.37 18.14
N THR A 434 15.72 -27.39 18.69
CA THR A 434 16.36 -28.34 19.59
C THR A 434 17.54 -28.93 18.84
N PHE A 435 18.75 -28.47 19.16
CA PHE A 435 19.95 -29.22 18.85
C PHE A 435 19.86 -30.51 19.66
N SER A 436 19.32 -31.55 19.02
CA SER A 436 19.28 -32.90 19.55
C SER A 436 20.72 -33.40 19.67
N GLY A 437 21.20 -33.47 20.91
CA GLY A 437 22.39 -34.23 21.24
C GLY A 437 22.18 -35.72 20.96
N GLY A 438 23.03 -36.27 20.10
CA GLY A 438 23.58 -37.62 20.21
C GLY A 438 25.07 -37.45 19.87
N GLY A 439 26.04 -37.82 20.68
CA GLY A 439 26.11 -38.91 21.65
C GLY A 439 27.25 -39.81 21.18
N SER A 440 28.34 -39.85 21.96
CA SER A 440 29.38 -40.88 22.10
C SER A 440 30.82 -40.36 21.91
N GLY A 441 31.66 -40.63 22.92
CA GLY A 441 33.11 -40.47 22.83
C GLY A 441 33.77 -40.11 24.15
N ASP A 442 33.79 -41.05 25.10
CA ASP A 442 34.64 -41.04 26.29
C ASP A 442 36.12 -40.77 25.96
N ALA A 443 36.79 -39.92 26.75
CA ALA A 443 38.01 -40.26 27.50
C ALA A 443 38.67 -38.99 28.09
N GLN A 444 39.12 -39.14 29.32
CA GLN A 444 39.65 -38.15 30.25
C GLN A 444 41.17 -37.87 30.01
N PRO A 445 41.85 -37.05 30.83
CA PRO A 445 42.62 -35.87 30.39
C PRO A 445 44.14 -36.06 30.42
N HIS A 446 44.89 -35.10 29.89
CA HIS A 446 46.31 -34.94 30.25
C HIS A 446 46.67 -33.48 30.52
N ASP A 447 47.37 -33.32 31.63
CA ASP A 447 47.92 -32.12 32.26
C ASP A 447 48.92 -31.36 31.38
N GLY A 448 49.09 -30.07 31.69
CA GLY A 448 50.17 -29.26 31.13
C GLY A 448 50.11 -27.78 31.54
N GLU A 449 50.65 -27.51 32.73
CA GLU A 449 51.01 -26.22 33.35
C GLU A 449 51.29 -25.02 32.42
N GLN A 450 50.68 -23.88 32.77
CA GLN A 450 51.29 -22.61 33.25
C GLN A 450 52.28 -21.91 32.29
N VAL A 451 52.05 -20.61 32.05
CA VAL A 451 52.78 -19.49 32.71
C VAL A 451 52.41 -18.16 32.01
N MET A 452 52.38 -17.12 32.84
CA MET A 452 52.16 -15.69 32.63
C MET A 452 53.01 -15.03 31.53
N ASP A 453 52.49 -13.93 30.96
CA ASP A 453 53.06 -12.55 30.99
C ASP A 453 52.42 -11.73 29.85
N SER A 454 51.64 -10.67 30.11
CA SER A 454 52.01 -9.29 30.48
C SER A 454 52.44 -8.40 29.29
N LYS A 455 52.02 -7.12 29.38
CA LYS A 455 52.26 -5.95 28.50
C LYS A 455 51.33 -5.87 27.28
N GLY A 456 50.54 -4.82 27.04
CA GLY A 456 50.60 -3.43 27.49
C GLY A 456 51.42 -2.60 26.50
N GLU A 457 50.77 -1.91 25.56
CA GLU A 457 51.13 -0.56 25.12
C GLU A 457 50.09 0.02 24.15
N GLN A 458 49.72 1.27 24.43
CA GLN A 458 49.00 2.21 23.57
C GLN A 458 49.91 2.70 22.45
N VAL A 459 49.34 2.99 21.26
CA VAL A 459 49.81 4.11 20.44
C VAL A 459 48.58 4.80 19.84
N ASP A 460 48.60 6.12 19.98
CA ASP A 460 47.69 7.17 19.56
C ASP A 460 48.27 7.83 18.28
N GLU A 461 47.41 8.39 17.40
CA GLU A 461 47.65 9.50 16.44
C GLU A 461 46.57 9.46 15.32
N ARG A 462 45.57 10.36 15.37
CA ARG A 462 45.45 11.68 14.70
C ARG A 462 45.15 11.58 13.19
N GLU A 463 43.91 11.88 12.80
CA GLU A 463 43.38 13.21 12.38
C GLU A 463 43.80 13.58 10.96
N ASP A 464 42.82 13.67 10.05
CA ASP A 464 42.68 14.79 9.11
C ASP A 464 41.21 14.89 8.67
N ASN A 465 40.63 16.06 8.94
CA ASN A 465 39.33 16.55 8.47
C ASN A 465 39.51 17.13 7.07
N ASP A 466 38.46 17.08 6.25
CA ASP A 466 38.13 18.18 5.34
C ASP A 466 36.61 18.24 5.12
N GLU A 467 36.04 19.40 5.46
CA GLU A 467 34.68 19.83 5.24
C GLU A 467 34.52 20.35 3.81
N GLU A 468 33.45 19.98 3.09
CA GLU A 468 32.80 20.87 2.13
C GLU A 468 31.28 20.71 2.23
N GLY A 469 30.62 21.80 2.61
CA GLY A 469 29.17 21.94 2.62
C GLY A 469 28.67 22.49 1.31
N GLU A 470 27.51 22.01 0.86
CA GLU A 470 26.71 22.67 -0.16
C GLU A 470 25.26 22.84 0.34
N ASP A 471 24.85 24.10 0.30
CA ASP A 471 23.62 24.71 0.74
C ASP A 471 22.74 24.90 -0.51
N GLU A 472 21.59 24.22 -0.64
CA GLU A 472 20.61 24.49 -1.70
C GLU A 472 19.17 24.49 -1.17
N GLY A 473 18.74 25.68 -0.73
CA GLY A 473 17.63 26.43 -1.33
C GLY A 473 16.29 25.72 -1.56
N SER A 474 15.42 25.77 -0.56
CA SER A 474 13.99 25.50 -0.68
C SER A 474 13.28 26.57 -1.53
N LEU A 475 12.78 26.19 -2.72
CA LEU A 475 11.80 26.97 -3.49
C LEU A 475 10.44 26.25 -3.45
N SER A 476 9.51 26.84 -2.70
CA SER A 476 8.08 26.53 -2.70
C SER A 476 7.42 27.04 -3.98
N PRO A 477 6.57 26.26 -4.69
CA PRO A 477 5.57 26.81 -5.57
C PRO A 477 4.22 26.89 -4.84
N THR A 478 3.74 28.12 -4.70
CA THR A 478 2.36 28.47 -4.36
C THR A 478 1.46 28.10 -5.54
N PHE A 479 0.46 27.23 -5.32
CA PHE A 479 -0.78 27.16 -6.10
C PHE A 479 -1.90 26.62 -5.23
#